data_AF-A0ABD5R1F6-F1
#
_entry.id   AF-A0ABD5R1F6-F1
#
_cell.length_a   1.000
_cell.length_b   1.000
_cell.length_c   1.000
_cell.angle_alpha   90.00
_cell.angle_beta   90.00
_cell.angle_gamma   90.00
#
_symmetry.space_group_name_H-M   'P 1'
#
loop_
_entity.id
_entity.type
_entity.pdbx_description
1 polymer ?
#
loop_
_entity_poly.entity_id
_entity_poly.type
_entity_poly.pdbx_seq_one_letter_code
_entity_poly.pdbx_strand_id
1 'polypeptide(L)'
;MSKAAESASSTESFEDRAARALTEPMTVIDDRLDQSLRDEEFLVVTGSGTYVVDMVAEACDCPDALHRAPDGGCKHIQRVALARGERTIPGWVDRSAIDPELGQHLTASPRIATPDGRTEVLD
;
A
#
# COMPACT_ATOMS: atom_id res chain seq x y z
N MET A 1 -1.77 -10.03 -42.25
CA MET A 1 -0.67 -9.08 -42.48
C MET A 1 -0.31 -8.48 -41.15
N SER A 2 0.96 -8.64 -40.77
CA SER A 2 1.55 -8.25 -39.49
C SER A 2 1.70 -6.73 -39.33
N LYS A 3 2.14 -6.38 -38.11
CA LYS A 3 2.79 -5.14 -37.64
C LYS A 3 1.85 -4.20 -36.86
N ALA A 4 2.13 -3.77 -35.64
CA ALA A 4 3.41 -3.73 -34.89
C ALA A 4 3.17 -3.91 -33.38
N ALA A 5 4.06 -4.67 -32.75
CA ALA A 5 4.42 -4.47 -31.35
C ALA A 5 5.22 -3.16 -31.20
N GLU A 6 5.56 -2.81 -29.96
CA GLU A 6 6.43 -1.70 -29.51
C GLU A 6 5.60 -0.44 -29.13
N SER A 7 5.51 -0.01 -27.87
CA SER A 7 6.52 -0.06 -26.81
C SER A 7 5.87 0.02 -25.42
N ALA A 8 5.79 -1.12 -24.71
CA ALA A 8 5.60 -1.12 -23.27
C ALA A 8 6.97 -0.86 -22.63
N SER A 9 7.35 0.41 -22.55
CA SER A 9 8.45 0.84 -21.69
C SER A 9 8.12 0.41 -20.26
N SER A 10 9.08 -0.21 -19.56
CA SER A 10 8.95 -0.78 -18.22
C SER A 10 8.59 0.26 -17.14
N THR A 11 7.35 0.74 -17.19
CA THR A 11 6.66 1.61 -16.25
C THR A 11 5.27 1.02 -16.11
N GLU A 12 5.16 -0.09 -15.40
CA GLU A 12 3.84 -0.63 -15.03
C GLU A 12 3.06 0.48 -14.33
N SER A 13 1.83 0.73 -14.79
CA SER A 13 1.02 1.84 -14.28
C SER A 13 0.71 1.61 -12.80
N PHE A 14 1.40 2.34 -11.93
CA PHE A 14 1.03 2.43 -10.53
C PHE A 14 -0.22 3.28 -10.43
N GLU A 15 -1.30 2.67 -9.99
CA GLU A 15 -2.63 3.29 -9.94
C GLU A 15 -2.64 4.48 -8.98
N ASP A 16 -3.45 5.51 -9.27
CA ASP A 16 -3.54 6.74 -8.46
C ASP A 16 -3.78 6.47 -6.96
N ARG A 17 -4.55 5.43 -6.63
CA ARG A 17 -4.80 5.04 -5.24
C ARG A 17 -3.56 4.48 -4.56
N ALA A 18 -2.77 3.67 -5.27
CA ALA A 18 -1.51 3.15 -4.77
C ALA A 18 -0.48 4.29 -4.62
N ALA A 19 -0.44 5.24 -5.57
CA ALA A 19 0.39 6.44 -5.49
C ALA A 19 0.10 7.23 -4.21
N ARG A 20 -1.18 7.54 -3.97
CA ARG A 20 -1.61 8.24 -2.75
C ARG A 20 -1.39 7.42 -1.49
N ALA A 21 -1.64 6.12 -1.54
CA ALA A 21 -1.37 5.22 -0.44
C ALA A 21 0.12 5.17 -0.11
N LEU A 22 1.03 5.43 -1.05
CA LEU A 22 2.47 5.42 -0.79
C LEU A 22 3.00 6.76 -0.28
N THR A 23 2.40 7.89 -0.69
CA THR A 23 2.96 9.23 -0.48
C THR A 23 2.21 10.11 0.53
N GLU A 24 0.92 9.87 0.78
CA GLU A 24 0.16 10.65 1.79
C GLU A 24 0.55 10.23 3.21
N PRO A 25 0.63 11.14 4.20
CA PRO A 25 0.92 10.76 5.60
C PRO A 25 -0.16 9.84 6.19
N MET A 26 0.19 8.58 6.51
CA MET A 26 -0.73 7.60 7.09
C MET A 26 0.00 6.58 7.97
N THR A 27 -0.45 6.45 9.22
CA THR A 27 0.08 5.47 10.18
C THR A 27 -0.73 4.18 10.13
N VAL A 28 -0.06 3.02 10.09
CA VAL A 28 -0.71 1.69 10.17
C VAL A 28 -0.32 1.03 11.48
N ILE A 29 -1.30 0.60 12.26
CA ILE A 29 -1.11 0.01 13.59
C ILE A 29 -1.65 -1.43 13.57
N ASP A 30 -0.87 -2.37 14.11
CA ASP A 30 -1.23 -3.78 14.27
C ASP A 30 -1.75 -4.09 15.68
N ASP A 31 -2.26 -5.31 15.87
CA ASP A 31 -2.83 -5.84 17.11
C ASP A 31 -1.86 -5.81 18.31
N ARG A 32 -0.55 -5.83 18.03
CA ARG A 32 0.51 -5.72 19.04
C ARG A 32 0.51 -4.35 19.73
N LEU A 33 0.04 -3.31 19.03
CA LEU A 33 -0.08 -1.95 19.56
C LEU A 33 -1.53 -1.59 19.93
N ASP A 34 -2.52 -2.20 19.29
CA ASP A 34 -3.94 -2.04 19.63
C ASP A 34 -4.63 -3.41 19.81
N GLN A 35 -4.81 -3.82 21.06
CA GLN A 35 -5.39 -5.13 21.43
C GLN A 35 -6.89 -5.27 21.09
N SER A 36 -7.53 -4.23 20.55
CA SER A 36 -8.91 -4.34 20.04
C SER A 36 -8.97 -4.93 18.63
N LEU A 37 -7.84 -4.96 17.91
CA LEU A 37 -7.70 -5.54 16.58
C LEU A 37 -7.50 -7.06 16.66
N ARG A 38 -7.91 -7.76 15.60
CA ARG A 38 -7.54 -9.16 15.33
C ARG A 38 -6.26 -9.22 14.49
N ASP A 39 -5.66 -10.41 14.36
CA ASP A 39 -4.37 -10.65 13.69
C ASP A 39 -4.21 -10.00 12.30
N GLU A 40 -5.28 -9.92 11.50
CA GLU A 40 -5.28 -9.33 10.14
C GLU A 40 -6.16 -8.08 10.03
N GLU A 41 -6.51 -7.48 11.16
CA GLU A 41 -7.11 -6.16 11.24
C GLU A 41 -6.05 -5.10 11.54
N PHE A 42 -6.12 -3.98 10.83
CA PHE A 42 -5.19 -2.88 10.97
C PHE A 42 -5.95 -1.58 11.19
N LEU A 43 -5.46 -0.76 12.10
CA LEU A 43 -5.95 0.60 12.28
C LEU A 43 -5.11 1.55 11.42
N VAL A 44 -5.75 2.22 10.47
CA VAL A 44 -5.10 3.21 9.60
C VAL A 44 -5.49 4.61 10.03
N VAL A 45 -4.54 5.35 10.59
CA VAL A 45 -4.72 6.73 11.06
C VAL A 45 -4.28 7.68 9.95
N THR A 46 -5.15 8.63 9.60
CA THR A 46 -4.92 9.63 8.56
C THR A 46 -5.30 11.02 9.07
N GLY A 47 -4.89 12.08 8.36
CA GLY A 47 -5.33 13.44 8.66
C GLY A 47 -6.86 13.66 8.54
N SER A 48 -7.57 12.76 7.85
CA SER A 48 -9.03 12.85 7.65
C SER A 48 -9.86 11.94 8.56
N GLY A 49 -9.22 11.07 9.35
CA GLY A 49 -9.90 10.11 10.19
C GLY A 49 -9.12 8.81 10.37
N THR A 50 -9.73 7.89 11.10
CA THR A 50 -9.18 6.57 11.43
C THR A 50 -10.11 5.49 10.89
N TYR A 51 -9.53 4.47 10.27
CA TYR A 51 -10.27 3.43 9.57
C TYR A 51 -9.73 2.05 9.91
N VAL A 52 -10.62 1.08 10.13
CA VAL A 52 -10.25 -0.33 10.29
C VAL A 52 -10.18 -0.97 8.90
N VAL A 53 -9.10 -1.71 8.66
CA VAL A 53 -8.86 -2.50 7.45
C VAL A 53 -8.73 -3.96 7.85
N ASP A 54 -9.57 -4.82 7.27
CA ASP A 54 -9.49 -6.27 7.39
C ASP A 54 -8.87 -6.81 6.09
N MET A 55 -7.63 -7.30 6.17
CA MET A 55 -6.89 -7.81 5.00
C MET A 55 -7.35 -9.21 4.57
N VAL A 56 -8.03 -9.97 5.43
CA VAL A 56 -8.61 -11.27 5.08
C VAL A 56 -9.90 -11.08 4.27
N ALA A 57 -10.73 -10.12 4.67
CA ALA A 57 -11.96 -9.77 3.98
C ALA A 57 -11.75 -8.79 2.81
N GLU A 58 -10.52 -8.28 2.62
CA GLU A 58 -10.19 -7.20 1.69
C GLU A 58 -11.12 -5.98 1.87
N ALA A 59 -11.46 -5.68 3.12
CA ALA A 59 -12.49 -4.71 3.50
C ALA A 59 -11.90 -3.54 4.28
N CYS A 60 -12.52 -2.37 4.13
CA CYS A 60 -12.19 -1.17 4.90
C CYS A 60 -13.49 -0.42 5.20
N ASP A 61 -13.58 0.14 6.41
CA ASP A 61 -14.73 0.93 6.85
C ASP A 61 -14.72 2.38 6.32
N CYS A 62 -13.76 2.74 5.48
CA CYS A 62 -13.67 4.10 4.95
C CYS A 62 -14.77 4.38 3.90
N PRO A 63 -15.16 5.66 3.70
CA PRO A 63 -16.17 6.02 2.73
C PRO A 63 -15.85 5.61 1.28
N ASP A 64 -14.58 5.52 0.88
CA ASP A 64 -14.19 5.09 -0.47
C ASP A 64 -14.52 3.62 -0.70
N ALA A 65 -14.19 2.75 0.26
CA ALA A 65 -14.50 1.33 0.20
C ALA A 65 -16.01 1.09 0.27
N LEU A 66 -16.71 1.73 1.22
CA LEU A 66 -18.15 1.53 1.44
C LEU A 66 -19.03 1.99 0.28
N HIS A 67 -18.69 3.10 -0.39
CA HIS A 67 -19.57 3.69 -1.42
C HIS A 67 -19.11 3.45 -2.84
N ARG A 68 -17.79 3.26 -3.07
CA ARG A 68 -17.24 3.13 -4.42
C ARG A 68 -16.68 1.75 -4.72
N ALA A 69 -16.33 0.96 -3.69
CA ALA A 69 -15.79 -0.39 -3.81
C ALA A 69 -14.83 -0.56 -5.01
N PRO A 70 -13.76 0.26 -5.08
CA PRO A 70 -12.89 0.28 -6.25
C PRO A 70 -12.15 -1.05 -6.42
N ASP A 71 -11.91 -1.44 -7.67
CA ASP A 71 -11.01 -2.56 -7.99
C ASP A 71 -9.63 -2.30 -7.40
N GLY A 72 -9.02 -3.33 -6.81
CA GLY A 72 -7.78 -3.19 -6.05
C GLY A 72 -7.94 -2.54 -4.67
N GLY A 73 -9.14 -2.14 -4.27
CA GLY A 73 -9.41 -1.60 -2.93
C GLY A 73 -9.09 -0.11 -2.77
N CYS A 74 -9.49 0.43 -1.61
CA CYS A 74 -9.28 1.83 -1.29
C CYS A 74 -7.80 2.11 -0.97
N LYS A 75 -7.43 3.39 -0.84
CA LYS A 75 -6.05 3.77 -0.48
C LYS A 75 -5.58 3.18 0.85
N HIS A 76 -6.48 2.87 1.79
CA HIS A 76 -6.12 2.31 3.10
C HIS A 76 -5.72 0.83 2.98
N ILE A 77 -6.45 0.03 2.20
CA ILE A 77 -6.06 -1.35 1.86
C ILE A 77 -4.69 -1.34 1.17
N GLN A 78 -4.53 -0.45 0.18
CA GLN A 78 -3.25 -0.30 -0.51
C GLN A 78 -2.10 0.10 0.44
N ARG A 79 -2.36 1.00 1.39
CA ARG A 79 -1.38 1.41 2.41
C ARG A 79 -0.95 0.22 3.27
N VAL A 80 -1.89 -0.60 3.75
CA VAL A 80 -1.57 -1.78 4.56
C VAL A 80 -0.72 -2.77 3.76
N ALA A 81 -1.12 -3.09 2.53
CA ALA A 81 -0.38 -4.01 1.66
C ALA A 81 1.05 -3.54 1.39
N LEU A 82 1.24 -2.24 1.12
CA LEU A 82 2.56 -1.63 0.90
C LEU A 82 3.39 -1.63 2.20
N ALA A 83 2.81 -1.24 3.33
CA ALA A 83 3.49 -1.16 4.62
C ALA A 83 3.96 -2.53 5.14
N ARG A 84 3.19 -3.59 4.87
CA ARG A 84 3.57 -4.98 5.20
C ARG A 84 4.56 -5.60 4.22
N GLY A 85 4.81 -4.95 3.08
CA GLY A 85 5.61 -5.49 1.98
C GLY A 85 4.92 -6.61 1.18
N GLU A 86 3.60 -6.81 1.37
CA GLU A 86 2.78 -7.75 0.58
C GLU A 86 2.61 -7.24 -0.85
N ARG A 87 2.45 -5.93 -1.01
CA ARG A 87 2.60 -5.24 -2.29
C ARG A 87 4.02 -4.66 -2.36
N THR A 88 4.79 -5.12 -3.33
CA THR A 88 6.13 -4.58 -3.58
C THR A 88 6.04 -3.19 -4.21
N ILE A 89 6.78 -2.24 -3.65
CA ILE A 89 6.95 -0.89 -4.22
C ILE A 89 7.78 -1.01 -5.50
N PRO A 90 7.35 -0.43 -6.64
CA PRO A 90 8.15 -0.46 -7.85
C PRO A 90 9.49 0.28 -7.68
N GLY A 91 10.57 -0.27 -8.24
CA GLY A 91 11.92 0.27 -8.08
C GLY A 91 12.17 1.62 -8.76
N TRP A 92 11.26 2.06 -9.62
CA TRP A 92 11.31 3.37 -10.27
C TRP A 92 10.70 4.50 -9.42
N VAL A 93 10.05 4.17 -8.29
CA VAL A 93 9.46 5.17 -7.39
C VAL A 93 10.54 6.05 -6.76
N ASP A 94 10.31 7.36 -6.74
CA ASP A 94 11.13 8.30 -5.99
C ASP A 94 10.97 8.05 -4.48
N ARG A 95 12.03 7.51 -3.85
CA ARG A 95 12.06 7.19 -2.42
C ARG A 95 11.77 8.41 -1.54
N SER A 96 12.15 9.61 -1.98
CA SER A 96 11.94 10.83 -1.20
C SER A 96 10.47 11.27 -1.14
N ALA A 97 9.63 10.75 -2.03
CA ALA A 97 8.19 10.98 -2.03
C ALA A 97 7.41 9.96 -1.19
N ILE A 98 8.05 8.84 -0.80
CA ILE A 98 7.42 7.83 0.04
C ILE A 98 7.23 8.42 1.44
N ASP A 99 6.08 8.15 2.04
CA ASP A 99 5.83 8.53 3.43
C ASP A 99 6.93 7.94 4.34
N PRO A 100 7.72 8.78 5.04
CA PRO A 100 8.82 8.30 5.87
C PRO A 100 8.35 7.43 7.06
N GLU A 101 7.06 7.46 7.39
CA GLU A 101 6.47 6.64 8.45
C GLU A 101 5.89 5.30 7.96
N LEU A 102 6.05 4.97 6.67
CA LEU A 102 5.52 3.73 6.10
C LEU A 102 6.07 2.49 6.84
N GLY A 103 5.16 1.76 7.49
CA GLY A 103 5.49 0.50 8.18
C GLY A 103 6.18 0.63 9.54
N GLN A 104 6.43 1.84 10.06
CA GLN A 104 7.17 2.04 11.33
C GLN A 104 6.54 1.36 12.56
N HIS A 105 5.24 1.13 12.52
CA HIS A 105 4.47 0.58 13.64
C HIS A 105 4.05 -0.88 13.42
N LEU A 106 4.58 -1.52 12.37
CA LEU A 106 4.31 -2.91 12.05
C LEU A 106 5.50 -3.80 12.42
N THR A 107 5.22 -5.07 12.66
CA THR A 107 6.28 -6.09 12.77
C THR A 107 6.88 -6.42 11.39
N ALA A 108 6.07 -6.32 10.32
CA ALA A 108 6.51 -6.47 8.94
C ALA A 108 7.19 -5.19 8.42
N SER A 109 7.92 -5.30 7.32
CA SER A 109 8.64 -4.16 6.73
C SER A 109 8.25 -3.97 5.26
N PRO A 110 8.09 -2.71 4.80
CA PRO A 110 7.83 -2.41 3.40
C PRO A 110 8.97 -2.91 2.51
N ARG A 111 8.63 -3.30 1.28
CA ARG A 111 9.59 -3.84 0.30
C ARG A 111 9.59 -3.05 -0.99
N ILE A 112 10.77 -2.83 -1.55
CA ILE A 112 10.95 -2.15 -2.83
C ILE A 112 11.72 -3.05 -3.82
N ALA A 113 11.30 -3.02 -5.09
CA ALA A 113 11.97 -3.76 -6.14
C ALA A 113 13.32 -3.12 -6.50
N THR A 114 14.32 -3.94 -6.76
CA THR A 114 15.66 -3.52 -7.17
C THR A 114 15.81 -3.64 -8.70
N PRO A 115 16.78 -2.93 -9.33
CA PRO A 115 16.97 -2.97 -10.79
C PRO A 115 17.27 -4.37 -11.38
N ASP A 116 17.78 -5.29 -10.56
CA ASP A 116 18.05 -6.68 -10.93
C ASP A 116 16.83 -7.61 -10.76
N GLY A 117 15.65 -7.06 -10.47
CA GLY A 117 14.38 -7.80 -10.35
C GLY A 117 14.18 -8.51 -9.02
N ARG A 118 15.00 -8.21 -8.01
CA ARG A 118 14.83 -8.69 -6.63
C ARG A 118 14.03 -7.67 -5.81
N THR A 119 13.85 -7.95 -4.53
CA THR A 119 13.27 -7.01 -3.57
C THR A 119 14.17 -6.83 -2.36
N GLU A 120 14.20 -5.62 -1.81
CA GLU A 120 14.89 -5.26 -0.57
C GLU A 120 13.89 -4.63 0.41
N VAL A 121 14.27 -4.56 1.69
CA VAL A 121 13.50 -3.78 2.68
C VAL A 121 13.69 -2.30 2.37
N LEU A 122 12.61 -1.53 2.43
CA LEU A 122 12.69 -0.08 2.32
C LEU A 122 13.23 0.47 3.65
N ASP A 123 14.47 0.93 3.63
CA ASP A 123 15.19 1.58 4.74
C ASP A 123 14.80 3.05 4.93
#